data_AF-A0A061JGC6-F1
#
_entry.id   AF-A0A061JGC6-F1
#
_cell.length_a   1.000
_cell.length_b   1.000
_cell.length_c   1.000
_cell.angle_alpha   90.00
_cell.angle_beta   90.00
_cell.angle_gamma   90.00
#
_symmetry.space_group_name_H-M   'P 1'
#
loop_
_entity.id
_entity.type
_entity.pdbx_description
1 polymer ?
#
loop_
_entity_poly.entity_id
_entity_poly.type
_entity_poly.pdbx_seq_one_letter_code
_entity_poly.pdbx_strand_id
1 'polypeptide(L)'
;MFIGAGIWDSGLAASEEESLFYQGYGQTTINKDVLCYYRFERIIQDIGDYCEYIFLFDEGGDDRMQCFEHLQPVFLPNGAIERAYDAYNTRKIL
;
A
#
# COMPACT_ATOMS: atom_id res chain seq x y z
N MET A 1 4.49 6.49 5.02
CA MET A 1 5.12 6.39 3.70
C MET A 1 5.62 4.96 3.53
N PHE A 2 5.06 4.22 2.58
CA PHE A 2 5.47 2.84 2.28
C PHE A 2 6.13 2.82 0.92
N ILE A 3 7.44 2.58 0.90
CA ILE A 3 8.25 2.60 -0.32
C ILE A 3 7.80 1.47 -1.26
N GLY A 4 7.53 1.80 -2.52
CA GLY A 4 7.07 0.84 -3.53
C GLY A 4 5.70 0.22 -3.24
N ALA A 5 4.84 0.91 -2.49
CA ALA A 5 3.50 0.43 -2.15
C ALA A 5 2.41 0.88 -3.15
N GLY A 6 2.73 1.77 -4.08
CA GLY A 6 1.74 2.30 -5.03
C GLY A 6 0.73 3.26 -4.41
N ILE A 7 1.08 3.87 -3.27
CA ILE A 7 0.25 4.84 -2.56
C ILE A 7 1.04 6.15 -2.48
N TRP A 8 0.41 7.24 -2.93
CA TRP A 8 1.03 8.57 -3.13
C TRP A 8 2.11 8.53 -4.23
N ASP A 9 1.76 9.04 -5.40
CA ASP A 9 2.62 9.01 -6.59
C ASP A 9 3.88 9.86 -6.38
N SER A 10 5.04 9.22 -6.38
CA SER A 10 6.35 9.88 -6.34
C SER A 10 6.89 10.21 -7.74
N GLY A 11 6.24 9.70 -8.79
CA GLY A 11 6.73 9.73 -10.17
C GLY A 11 7.86 8.73 -10.47
N LEU A 12 8.25 7.89 -9.50
CA LEU A 12 9.32 6.90 -9.63
C LEU A 12 8.76 5.48 -9.77
N ALA A 13 9.49 4.60 -10.46
CA ALA A 13 9.19 3.18 -10.42
C ALA A 13 9.47 2.60 -9.02
N ALA A 14 8.73 1.56 -8.62
CA ALA A 14 8.87 0.96 -7.28
C ALA A 14 10.32 0.52 -6.96
N SER A 15 11.06 0.02 -7.96
CA SER A 15 12.47 -0.36 -7.80
C SER A 15 13.40 0.83 -7.59
N GLU A 16 13.08 1.99 -8.17
CA GLU A 16 13.85 3.22 -8.02
C GLU A 16 13.64 3.80 -6.61
N GLU A 17 12.39 3.83 -6.14
CA GLU A 17 12.08 4.23 -4.76
C GLU A 17 12.78 3.31 -3.74
N GLU A 18 12.75 1.99 -3.96
CA GLU A 18 13.42 1.02 -3.09
C GLU A 18 14.94 1.24 -3.06
N SER A 19 15.56 1.48 -4.22
CA SER A 19 17.00 1.76 -4.33
C SER A 19 17.40 3.04 -3.57
N LEU A 20 16.66 4.13 -3.77
CA LEU A 20 16.90 5.40 -3.06
C LEU A 20 16.69 5.27 -1.56
N PHE A 21 15.67 4.52 -1.13
CA PHE A 21 15.44 4.24 0.28
C PHE A 21 16.63 3.51 0.91
N TYR A 22 17.11 2.42 0.29
CA TYR A 22 18.23 1.66 0.82
C TYR A 22 19.59 2.35 0.68
N GLN A 23 19.72 3.38 -0.18
CA GLN A 23 20.87 4.26 -0.16
C GLN A 23 21.00 5.00 1.19
N GLY A 24 19.88 5.42 1.78
CA GLY A 24 19.84 6.10 3.09
C GLY A 24 19.75 5.15 4.28
N TYR A 25 18.91 4.11 4.17
CA TYR A 25 18.66 3.14 5.24
C TYR A 25 19.82 2.16 5.44
N GLY A 26 20.59 1.90 4.37
CA GLY A 26 21.62 0.87 4.32
C GLY A 26 21.08 -0.49 3.87
N GLN A 27 21.95 -1.27 3.24
CA GLN A 27 21.61 -2.62 2.79
C GLN A 27 21.41 -3.56 3.98
N THR A 28 20.32 -4.32 3.95
CA THR A 28 19.99 -5.29 5.01
C THR A 28 19.21 -6.47 4.46
N THR A 29 19.24 -7.59 5.17
CA THR A 29 18.46 -8.77 4.82
C THR A 29 17.01 -8.58 5.27
N ILE A 30 16.08 -8.56 4.32
CA ILE A 30 14.65 -8.37 4.59
C ILE A 30 13.97 -9.73 4.70
N ASN A 31 13.21 -9.94 5.78
CA ASN A 31 12.28 -11.07 5.86
C ASN A 31 11.07 -10.79 4.95
N LYS A 32 11.04 -11.42 3.78
CA LYS A 32 10.00 -11.22 2.76
C LYS A 32 8.63 -11.73 3.22
N ASP A 33 8.56 -12.72 4.11
CA ASP A 33 7.29 -13.23 4.65
C ASP A 33 6.60 -12.17 5.50
N VAL A 34 7.38 -11.56 6.40
CA VAL A 34 6.92 -10.47 7.27
C VAL A 34 6.55 -9.23 6.46
N LEU A 35 7.34 -8.90 5.43
CA LEU A 35 7.02 -7.79 4.53
C LEU A 35 5.67 -7.99 3.82
N CYS A 36 5.43 -9.20 3.27
CA CYS A 36 4.16 -9.51 2.61
C CYS A 36 3.00 -9.46 3.59
N TYR A 37 3.17 -10.02 4.79
CA TYR A 37 2.16 -9.98 5.84
C TYR A 37 1.72 -8.54 6.13
N TYR A 38 2.66 -7.63 6.40
CA TYR A 38 2.32 -6.24 6.72
C TYR A 38 1.73 -5.47 5.54
N ARG A 39 2.09 -5.79 4.28
CA ARG A 39 1.44 -5.20 3.10
C ARG A 39 -0.04 -5.57 3.03
N PHE A 40 -0.37 -6.86 3.16
CA PHE A 40 -1.76 -7.30 3.14
C PHE A 40 -2.55 -6.82 4.35
N GLU A 41 -1.97 -6.91 5.54
CA GLU A 41 -2.62 -6.46 6.77
C GLU A 41 -2.98 -4.97 6.69
N ARG A 42 -2.07 -4.12 6.19
CA ARG A 42 -2.36 -2.70 6.03
C ARG A 42 -3.51 -2.44 5.05
N ILE A 43 -3.54 -3.15 3.92
CA ILE A 43 -4.62 -3.03 2.93
C ILE A 43 -5.97 -3.41 3.56
N ILE A 44 -6.01 -4.48 4.35
CA ILE A 44 -7.23 -4.91 5.04
C ILE A 44 -7.69 -3.84 6.03
N GLN A 45 -6.77 -3.27 6.81
CA GLN A 45 -7.07 -2.17 7.73
C GLN A 45 -7.59 -0.93 6.99
N ASP A 46 -6.92 -0.50 5.92
CA ASP A 46 -7.35 0.66 5.12
C ASP A 46 -8.76 0.45 4.54
N ILE A 47 -9.04 -0.72 3.97
CA ILE A 47 -10.38 -1.05 3.47
C ILE A 47 -11.42 -1.03 4.61
N GLY A 48 -11.09 -1.59 5.76
CA GLY A 48 -11.95 -1.60 6.95
C GLY A 48 -12.29 -0.19 7.42
N ASP A 49 -11.27 0.62 7.69
CA ASP A 49 -11.40 1.98 8.21
C ASP A 49 -12.20 2.88 7.24
N TYR A 50 -11.89 2.84 5.94
CA TYR A 50 -12.61 3.64 4.95
C TYR A 50 -14.05 3.17 4.75
N CYS A 51 -14.30 1.86 4.69
CA CYS A 51 -15.67 1.33 4.58
C CYS A 51 -16.50 1.66 5.81
N GLU A 52 -15.92 1.56 7.02
CA GLU A 52 -16.59 1.95 8.25
C GLU A 52 -17.02 3.42 8.17
N TYR A 53 -16.09 4.31 7.82
CA TYR A 53 -16.35 5.74 7.66
C TYR A 53 -17.45 6.02 6.61
N ILE A 54 -17.37 5.39 5.44
CA ILE A 54 -18.29 5.62 4.34
C ILE A 54 -19.71 5.14 4.66
N PHE A 55 -19.84 3.95 5.26
CA PHE A 55 -21.14 3.29 5.41
C PHE A 55 -21.82 3.49 6.76
N LEU A 56 -21.07 3.75 7.84
CA LEU A 56 -21.62 3.75 9.21
C LEU A 56 -21.71 5.13 9.86
N PHE A 57 -21.03 6.15 9.34
CA PHE A 57 -21.04 7.49 9.94
C PHE A 57 -22.00 8.44 9.21
N ASP A 58 -22.96 8.98 9.96
CA ASP A 58 -23.97 9.92 9.45
C ASP A 58 -23.38 11.32 9.15
N GLU A 59 -22.33 11.71 9.86
CA GLU A 59 -21.67 13.03 9.77
C GLU A 59 -20.80 13.21 8.52
N GLY A 60 -20.75 12.20 7.64
CA GLY A 60 -19.72 12.03 6.61
C GLY A 60 -19.54 13.12 5.55
N GLY A 61 -20.42 14.12 5.41
CA GLY A 61 -20.19 15.34 4.60
C GLY A 61 -19.27 15.23 3.36
N ASP A 62 -18.36 16.19 3.20
CA ASP A 62 -17.32 16.20 2.15
C ASP A 62 -16.20 15.15 2.42
N ASP A 63 -15.95 14.85 3.70
CA ASP A 63 -14.92 13.90 4.15
C ASP A 63 -15.19 12.45 3.67
N ARG A 64 -16.46 12.09 3.41
CA ARG A 64 -16.87 10.79 2.88
C ARG A 64 -16.42 10.62 1.44
N MET A 65 -16.54 11.69 0.63
CA MET A 65 -16.04 11.66 -0.75
C MET A 65 -14.53 11.53 -0.77
N GLN A 66 -13.83 12.25 0.11
CA GLN A 66 -12.38 12.14 0.25
C GLN A 66 -11.95 10.72 0.67
N CYS A 67 -12.65 10.09 1.61
CA CYS A 67 -12.40 8.69 2.00
C CYS A 67 -12.58 7.73 0.81
N PHE A 68 -13.61 7.93 0.00
CA PHE A 68 -13.83 7.13 -1.20
C PHE A 68 -12.71 7.32 -2.23
N GLU A 69 -12.27 8.56 -2.47
CA GLU A 69 -11.14 8.86 -3.35
C GLU A 69 -9.82 8.24 -2.85
N HIS A 70 -9.59 8.20 -1.53
CA HIS A 70 -8.42 7.55 -0.95
C HIS A 70 -8.48 6.02 -0.98
N LEU A 71 -9.68 5.43 -0.96
CA LEU A 71 -9.86 3.99 -1.07
C LEU A 71 -9.63 3.47 -2.50
N GLN A 72 -9.96 4.26 -3.53
CA GLN A 72 -9.86 3.82 -4.93
C GLN A 72 -8.46 3.33 -5.35
N PRO A 73 -7.34 4.04 -5.07
CA PRO A 73 -6.00 3.61 -5.44
C PRO A 73 -5.57 2.25 -4.90
N VAL A 74 -6.22 1.74 -3.83
CA VAL A 74 -5.97 0.38 -3.32
C VAL A 74 -6.27 -0.68 -4.39
N PHE A 75 -7.28 -0.43 -5.23
CA PHE A 75 -7.83 -1.37 -6.21
C PHE A 75 -7.41 -1.10 -7.67
N LEU A 76 -6.82 0.06 -7.95
CA LEU A 76 -6.39 0.43 -9.30
C LEU A 76 -5.12 -0.34 -9.73
N PRO A 77 -4.82 -0.40 -11.04
CA PRO A 77 -3.55 -0.96 -11.53
C PRO A 77 -2.35 -0.25 -10.90
N ASN A 78 -1.32 -1.01 -10.57
CA ASN A 78 -0.16 -0.60 -9.75
C ASN A 78 -0.51 -0.14 -8.33
N GLY A 79 -1.75 -0.32 -7.91
CA GLY A 79 -2.24 -0.02 -6.58
C GLY A 79 -1.75 -1.00 -5.52
N ALA A 80 -2.16 -0.74 -4.28
CA ALA A 80 -1.64 -1.44 -3.12
C ALA A 80 -1.83 -2.98 -3.18
N ILE A 81 -2.99 -3.44 -3.66
CA ILE A 81 -3.28 -4.89 -3.80
C ILE A 81 -2.32 -5.55 -4.78
N GLU A 82 -2.17 -4.99 -5.98
CA GLU A 82 -1.28 -5.56 -7.01
C GLU A 82 0.16 -5.58 -6.52
N ARG A 83 0.65 -4.49 -5.92
CA ARG A 83 2.00 -4.41 -5.32
C ARG A 83 2.23 -5.38 -4.18
N ALA A 84 1.20 -5.72 -3.41
CA ALA A 84 1.30 -6.74 -2.37
C ALA A 84 1.41 -8.15 -2.98
N TYR A 85 0.64 -8.43 -4.04
CA TYR A 85 0.73 -9.69 -4.78
C TYR A 85 2.06 -9.84 -5.53
N ASP A 86 2.59 -8.78 -6.13
CA ASP A 86 3.91 -8.80 -6.76
C ASP A 86 4.99 -9.23 -5.75
N ALA A 87 5.03 -8.57 -4.58
CA ALA A 87 5.97 -8.91 -3.52
C ALA A 87 5.82 -10.37 -3.05
N TYR A 88 4.58 -10.86 -2.92
CA TYR A 88 4.28 -12.23 -2.55
C TYR A 88 4.71 -13.25 -3.62
N ASN A 89 4.52 -12.94 -4.90
CA ASN A 89 4.91 -13.80 -6.00
C ASN A 89 6.44 -13.86 -6.16
N THR A 90 7.13 -12.73 -6.02
CA THR A 90 8.60 -12.70 -6.04
C THR A 90 9.20 -13.55 -4.91
N ARG A 91 8.57 -13.59 -3.73
CA ARG A 91 8.99 -14.47 -2.63
C ARG A 91 8.97 -15.95 -3.01
N LYS A 92 8.00 -16.42 -3.82
CA LYS A 92 7.87 -17.84 -4.19
C LYS A 92 8.94 -18.36 -5.15
N ILE A 93 9.68 -17.46 -5.78
CA ILE A 93 10.66 -17.77 -6.84
C ILE A 93 12.08 -17.91 -6.27
N LEU A 94 12.28 -17.64 -4.97
CA LEU A 94 13.54 -17.79 -4.22
C LEU A 94 13.46 -18.97 -3.25
#